data_AF-A0A661KWG5-F1
#
_entry.id   AF-A0A661KWG5-F1
#
_cell.length_a   1.000
_cell.length_b   1.000
_cell.length_c   1.000
_cell.angle_alpha   90.00
_cell.angle_beta   90.00
_cell.angle_gamma   90.00
#
_symmetry.space_group_name_H-M   'P 1'
#
loop_
_entity.id
_entity.type
_entity.pdbx_description
1 polymer ?
#
loop_
_entity_poly.entity_id
_entity_poly.type
_entity_poly.pdbx_seq_one_letter_code
_entity_poly.pdbx_strand_id
1 'polypeptide(L)' 'RPVLMTAFTFILGVLPLLFAKGAGAMSRIHIGVTVFFGMLIATILGIFFIPGLYYLVQSAVEKIKEKR' A
#
# COMPACT_ATOMS: atom_id res chain seq x y z
N ARG A 1 6.80 3.72 -11.81
CA ARG A 1 7.10 2.52 -12.63
C ARG A 1 7.45 1.32 -11.74
N PRO A 2 8.38 1.39 -10.77
CA PRO A 2 8.66 0.26 -9.86
C PRO A 2 7.53 -0.02 -8.84
N VAL A 3 6.98 1.04 -8.23
CA VAL A 3 5.89 0.91 -7.22
C VAL A 3 4.65 0.21 -7.76
N LEU A 4 4.28 0.51 -9.01
CA LEU A 4 3.15 -0.15 -9.66
C LEU A 4 3.47 -1.62 -9.98
N MET A 5 4.71 -1.93 -10.41
CA MET A 5 5.12 -3.31 -10.70
C MET A 5 5.04 -4.21 -9.45
N THR A 6 5.50 -3.72 -8.30
CA THR A 6 5.43 -4.49 -7.04
C THR A 6 4.00 -4.68 -6.58
N ALA A 7 3.18 -3.62 -6.63
CA ALA A 7 1.76 -3.69 -6.27
C ALA A 7 1.00 -4.69 -7.14
N PHE A 8 1.16 -4.64 -8.47
CA PHE A 8 0.48 -5.56 -9.37
C PHE A 8 0.93 -7.00 -9.19
N THR A 9 2.24 -7.24 -9.05
CA THR A 9 2.77 -8.59 -8.80
C THR A 9 2.21 -9.18 -7.52
N PHE A 10 2.12 -8.36 -6.46
CA PHE A 10 1.60 -8.80 -5.19
C PHE A 10 0.08 -9.06 -5.24
N ILE A 11 -0.70 -8.18 -5.87
CA ILE A 11 -2.16 -8.35 -6.07
C ILE A 11 -2.46 -9.65 -6.83
N LEU A 12 -1.70 -9.93 -7.89
CA LEU A 12 -1.84 -11.19 -8.65
C LEU A 12 -1.40 -12.41 -7.83
N GLY A 13 -0.37 -12.27 -6.99
CA GLY A 13 0.12 -13.32 -6.11
C GLY A 13 -0.88 -13.71 -5.00
N VAL A 14 -1.71 -12.78 -4.53
CA VAL A 14 -2.73 -13.05 -3.50
C VAL A 14 -4.08 -13.52 -4.06
N LEU A 15 -4.28 -13.43 -5.38
CA LEU A 15 -5.48 -13.88 -6.06
C LEU A 15 -5.94 -15.31 -5.68
N PRO A 16 -5.06 -16.33 -5.61
CA PRO A 16 -5.48 -17.68 -5.22
C PRO A 16 -5.97 -17.80 -3.77
N LEU A 17 -5.54 -16.91 -2.86
CA LEU A 17 -6.05 -16.89 -1.47
C LEU A 17 -7.52 -16.50 -1.41
N LEU A 18 -8.00 -15.67 -2.34
CA LEU A 18 -9.40 -15.26 -2.44
C LEU A 18 -10.33 -16.41 -2.84
N PHE A 19 -9.80 -17.39 -3.58
CA PHE A 19 -10.55 -18.56 -4.07
C PHE A 19 -10.20 -19.85 -3.33
N ALA A 20 -9.44 -19.77 -2.24
CA ALA A 20 -8.97 -20.94 -1.51
C ALA A 20 -10.16 -21.74 -0.93
N LYS A 21 -10.22 -23.03 -1.22
CA LYS A 21 -11.20 -23.99 -0.65
C LYS A 21 -10.48 -25.01 0.23
N GLY A 22 -11.21 -25.64 1.17
CA GLY A 22 -10.67 -26.66 2.09
C GLY A 22 -10.43 -26.17 3.53
N ALA A 23 -9.70 -26.96 4.32
CA ALA A 23 -9.47 -26.67 5.75
C ALA A 23 -8.74 -25.33 5.94
N GLY A 24 -9.30 -24.43 6.75
CA GLY A 24 -8.76 -23.08 6.95
C GLY A 24 -9.02 -22.10 5.79
N ALA A 25 -9.92 -22.43 4.85
CA ALA A 25 -10.29 -21.57 3.73
C ALA A 25 -10.77 -20.19 4.18
N MET A 26 -11.62 -20.11 5.21
CA MET A 26 -12.11 -18.84 5.73
C MET A 26 -10.96 -17.92 6.16
N SER A 27 -9.98 -18.44 6.91
CA SER A 27 -8.80 -17.67 7.34
C SER A 27 -7.98 -17.17 6.13
N ARG A 28 -7.75 -18.03 5.14
CA ARG A 28 -7.04 -17.66 3.91
C ARG A 28 -7.76 -16.59 3.10
N ILE A 29 -9.08 -16.70 2.97
CA ILE A 29 -9.91 -15.71 2.29
C ILE A 29 -9.90 -14.38 3.04
N HIS A 30 -10.05 -14.39 4.37
CA HIS A 30 -10.00 -13.17 5.19
C HIS A 30 -8.67 -12.42 5.03
N ILE A 31 -7.55 -13.13 5.08
CA ILE A 31 -6.22 -12.55 4.83
C ILE A 31 -6.13 -12.04 3.39
N GLY A 32 -6.55 -12.85 2.40
CA GLY A 32 -6.55 -12.46 0.99
C GLY A 32 -7.33 -11.19 0.70
N VAL A 33 -8.54 -11.05 1.24
CA VAL A 33 -9.41 -9.87 1.08
C VAL A 33 -8.77 -8.64 1.74
N THR A 34 -8.32 -8.78 2.99
CA THR A 34 -7.71 -7.67 3.74
C THR A 34 -6.49 -7.11 3.00
N VAL A 35 -5.64 -8.01 2.53
CA VAL A 35 -4.39 -7.68 1.85
C VAL A 35 -4.63 -7.11 0.44
N PHE A 36 -5.58 -7.69 -0.31
CA PHE A 36 -5.94 -7.21 -1.65
C PHE A 36 -6.45 -5.77 -1.63
N PHE A 37 -7.45 -5.47 -0.79
CA PHE A 37 -7.98 -4.11 -0.66
C PHE A 37 -6.96 -3.16 -0.04
N GLY A 38 -6.20 -3.62 0.96
CA GLY A 38 -5.13 -2.84 1.58
C GLY A 38 -4.11 -2.36 0.56
N MET A 39 -3.67 -3.23 -0.35
CA MET A 39 -2.71 -2.86 -1.39
C MET A 39 -3.29 -1.95 -2.48
N LEU A 40 -4.55 -2.15 -2.86
CA LEU A 40 -5.23 -1.24 -3.79
C LEU A 40 -5.29 0.18 -3.24
N ILE A 41 -5.77 0.31 -2.01
CA ILE A 41 -5.89 1.61 -1.34
C ILE A 41 -4.52 2.22 -1.08
N ALA A 42 -3.56 1.45 -0.56
CA ALA A 42 -2.22 1.93 -0.28
C ALA A 42 -1.49 2.40 -1.54
N THR A 43 -1.71 1.74 -2.69
CA THR A 43 -1.09 2.15 -3.95
C THR A 43 -1.70 3.46 -4.45
N ILE A 44 -3.04 3.59 -4.45
CA ILE A 44 -3.73 4.80 -4.90
C ILE A 44 -3.37 5.97 -3.96
N LEU A 45 -3.63 5.84 -2.67
CA LEU A 45 -3.35 6.89 -1.71
C LEU A 45 -1.85 7.19 -1.62
N GLY A 46 -0.99 6.18 -1.62
CA GLY A 46 0.45 6.36 -1.54
C GLY A 46 1.02 7.21 -2.68
N ILE A 47 0.58 6.97 -3.92
CA ILE A 47 1.06 7.74 -5.08
C ILE A 47 0.69 9.22 -4.97
N PHE A 48 -0.50 9.55 -4.44
CA PHE A 48 -0.96 10.94 -4.32
C PHE A 48 -0.52 11.63 -3.02
N PHE A 49 -0.57 10.93 -1.89
CA PHE A 49 -0.33 11.51 -0.57
C PHE A 49 1.15 11.59 -0.21
N ILE A 50 1.97 10.60 -0.59
CA ILE A 50 3.39 10.58 -0.21
C ILE A 50 4.15 11.83 -0.71
N PRO A 51 3.98 12.29 -1.97
CA PRO A 51 4.64 13.52 -2.42
C PRO A 51 4.19 14.77 -1.67
N GLY A 52 2.87 14.87 -1.38
CA GLY A 52 2.32 15.98 -0.62
C GLY A 52 2.83 16.03 0.82
N LEU A 53 2.85 14.87 1.50
CA LEU A 53 3.44 14.72 2.83
C LEU A 53 4.93 15.05 2.83
N TYR A 54 5.68 14.57 1.82
CA TYR A 54 7.10 14.86 1.68
C TYR A 54 7.34 16.38 1.57
N TYR A 55 6.58 17.07 0.72
CA TYR A 55 6.68 18.51 0.56
C TYR A 55 6.37 19.26 1.88
N LEU A 56 5.28 18.90 2.56
CA LEU A 56 4.91 19.51 3.84
C LEU A 56 5.99 19.34 4.91
N VAL A 57 6.54 18.13 5.04
CA VAL A 57 7.61 17.84 6.00
C VAL A 57 8.89 18.57 5.62
N GLN A 58 9.28 18.56 4.34
CA GLN A 58 10.48 19.26 3.87
C GLN A 58 10.38 20.77 4.14
N SER A 59 9.26 21.41 3.80
CA SER A 59 9.05 22.84 4.06
C SER A 59 9.03 23.17 5.56
N ALA A 60 8.52 22.27 6.41
CA ALA A 60 8.59 22.44 7.86
C ALA A 60 10.03 22.36 8.37
N VAL A 61 10.83 21.42 7.86
CA VAL A 61 12.24 21.26 8.22
C VAL A 61 13.08 22.47 7.78
N GLU A 62 12.86 22.99 6.56
CA GLU A 62 13.57 24.18 6.05
C GLU A 62 13.30 25.40 6.94
N LYS A 63 12.04 25.65 7.33
CA LYS A 63 11.67 26.75 8.24
C LYS A 63 12.32 26.62 9.62
N ILE A 64 12.49 25.40 10.12
CA ILE A 64 13.15 25.16 11.42
C ILE A 64 14.66 25.41 11.30
N LYS A 65 15.27 25.02 10.18
CA LYS A 65 16.70 25.22 9.93
C LYS A 65 17.05 26.69 9.74
N GLU A 66 16.21 27.48 9.07
CA GLU A 66 16.42 28.92 8.87
C GLU A 66 16.31 29.74 10.18
N LYS A 67 15.62 29.20 11.19
CA LYS A 67 15.48 29.82 12.52
C LYS A 67 16.65 29.50 13.47
N ARG A 68 17.58 28.62 13.09
CA ARG A 68 18.73 28.20 13.90
C ARG A 68 20.03 28.69 13.31
#